data_AF-A0A432G4P0-F1
#
_entry.id   AF-A0A432G4P0-F1
#
_cell.length_a   1.000
_cell.length_b   1.000
_cell.length_c   1.000
_cell.angle_alpha   90.00
_cell.angle_beta   90.00
_cell.angle_gamma   90.00
#
_symmetry.space_group_name_H-M   'P 1'
#
loop_
_entity.id
_entity.type
_entity.pdbx_description
1 polymer ?
#
loop_
_entity_poly.entity_id
_entity_poly.type
_entity_poly.pdbx_seq_one_letter_code
_entity_poly.pdbx_strand_id
1 'polypeptide(L)'
;MSSTCIEPCKSIYAQLESFDQRKGILDANLMIGYVWADTGTAIASAVVTCTDQQAGVQTCTEIAETYWQKRNELSFDMRTGDLKAALDWLPNEFSILADSGDNPTAGGVGDRADVLEALIKDEIEGVLVAGITAPGIISKLQGTNKTTVTVGGKLGGGGPGLTLNAENICFKNECAVVKLHGITTVLTERRRPFHNLSDFADLGIDLKDYRL
;
A
#
# COMPACT_ATOMS: atom_id res chain seq x y z
N MET A 1 10.27 -1.44 -8.14
CA MET A 1 9.18 -0.43 -8.10
C MET A 1 9.41 0.56 -9.24
N SER A 2 8.37 1.21 -9.77
CA SER A 2 8.50 2.19 -10.88
C SER A 2 8.30 3.62 -10.38
N SER A 3 9.22 4.11 -9.55
CA SER A 3 9.16 5.46 -8.93
C SER A 3 9.88 6.49 -9.79
N THR A 4 9.23 7.60 -10.12
CA THR A 4 9.82 8.70 -10.92
C THR A 4 10.88 9.52 -10.15
N CYS A 5 11.05 9.27 -8.85
CA CYS A 5 12.05 9.94 -8.01
C CYS A 5 13.45 9.30 -8.13
N ILE A 6 13.54 8.05 -8.59
CA ILE A 6 14.78 7.27 -8.65
C ILE A 6 15.03 6.67 -10.04
N GLU A 7 16.27 6.29 -10.30
CA GLU A 7 16.61 5.58 -11.53
C GLU A 7 16.00 4.16 -11.56
N PRO A 8 15.66 3.64 -12.75
CA PRO A 8 15.79 4.25 -14.08
C PRO A 8 14.64 5.19 -14.47
N CYS A 9 13.51 5.15 -13.74
CA CYS A 9 12.29 5.87 -14.12
C CYS A 9 12.51 7.39 -14.13
N LYS A 10 13.29 7.95 -13.21
CA LYS A 10 13.67 9.37 -13.21
C LYS A 10 14.22 9.81 -14.57
N SER A 11 15.24 9.13 -15.10
CA SER A 11 15.82 9.47 -16.41
C SER A 11 14.87 9.17 -17.57
N ILE A 12 14.09 8.08 -17.51
CA ILE A 12 13.11 7.75 -18.55
C ILE A 12 12.06 8.85 -18.70
N TYR A 13 11.47 9.29 -17.57
CA TYR A 13 10.45 10.33 -17.58
C TYR A 13 11.03 11.70 -17.94
N ALA A 14 12.26 12.01 -17.51
CA ALA A 14 12.93 13.25 -17.91
C ALA A 14 13.16 13.35 -19.43
N GLN A 15 13.29 12.21 -20.13
CA GLN A 15 13.45 12.20 -21.59
C GLN A 15 12.15 12.53 -22.35
N LEU A 16 10.96 12.36 -21.74
CA LEU A 16 9.66 12.59 -22.39
C LEU A 16 9.53 14.01 -22.96
N GLU A 17 9.98 15.02 -22.21
CA GLU A 17 9.96 16.41 -22.64
C GLU A 17 10.74 16.64 -23.96
N SER A 18 11.83 15.89 -24.19
CA SER A 18 12.60 16.01 -25.44
C SER A 18 11.86 15.44 -26.65
N PHE A 19 10.96 14.48 -26.44
CA PHE A 19 10.10 13.94 -27.50
C PHE A 19 9.01 14.93 -27.88
N ASP A 20 8.45 15.68 -26.92
CA ASP A 20 7.43 16.71 -27.16
C ASP A 20 7.94 17.84 -28.07
N GLN A 21 9.25 18.12 -28.04
CA GLN A 21 9.87 19.14 -28.89
C GLN A 21 10.07 18.70 -30.35
N ARG A 22 9.80 17.43 -30.69
CA ARG A 22 9.97 16.93 -32.06
C ARG A 22 8.83 17.44 -32.95
N LYS A 23 9.18 17.84 -34.18
CA LYS A 23 8.19 18.30 -35.15
C LYS A 23 7.12 17.22 -35.38
N GLY A 24 5.85 17.60 -35.21
CA GLY A 24 4.70 16.72 -35.43
C GLY A 24 4.29 15.90 -34.21
N ILE A 25 5.00 16.00 -33.09
CA ILE A 25 4.60 15.46 -31.78
C ILE A 25 3.89 16.56 -30.98
N LEU A 26 2.83 16.20 -30.27
CA LEU A 26 2.07 17.09 -29.40
C LEU A 26 2.29 16.76 -27.92
N ASP A 27 2.40 15.46 -27.59
CA ASP A 27 2.50 14.98 -26.22
C ASP A 27 3.00 13.52 -26.20
N ALA A 28 4.02 13.22 -25.41
CA ALA A 28 4.66 11.91 -25.30
C ALA A 28 4.62 11.40 -23.85
N ASN A 29 4.00 10.24 -23.64
CA ASN A 29 3.78 9.67 -22.32
C ASN A 29 4.26 8.22 -22.22
N LEU A 30 4.64 7.85 -21.00
CA LEU A 30 4.82 6.46 -20.59
C LEU A 30 3.82 6.14 -19.47
N MET A 31 2.90 5.22 -19.72
CA MET A 31 1.99 4.66 -18.73
C MET A 31 2.57 3.32 -18.25
N ILE A 32 2.83 3.14 -16.95
CA ILE A 32 3.45 1.91 -16.41
C ILE A 32 2.46 0.73 -16.31
N GLY A 33 1.18 0.99 -16.49
CA GLY A 33 0.13 -0.02 -16.35
C GLY A 33 -0.22 -0.30 -14.89
N TYR A 34 -1.08 -1.29 -14.68
CA TYR A 34 -1.55 -1.69 -13.35
C TYR A 34 -1.38 -3.20 -13.20
N VAL A 35 -0.32 -3.57 -12.46
CA VAL A 35 0.20 -4.95 -12.38
C VAL A 35 -0.76 -5.97 -11.76
N TRP A 36 -1.82 -5.50 -11.10
CA TRP A 36 -2.81 -6.36 -10.44
C TRP A 36 -4.07 -6.59 -11.30
N ALA A 37 -4.20 -5.95 -12.47
CA ALA A 37 -5.31 -6.24 -13.37
C ALA A 37 -4.96 -7.41 -14.30
N ASP A 38 -5.81 -8.44 -14.28
CA ASP A 38 -5.76 -9.57 -15.20
C ASP A 38 -6.38 -9.19 -16.55
N THR A 39 -5.69 -8.33 -17.29
CA THR A 39 -6.08 -7.91 -18.65
C THR A 39 -4.84 -7.66 -19.50
N GLY A 40 -4.92 -8.06 -20.77
CA GLY A 40 -3.84 -7.86 -21.74
C GLY A 40 -3.54 -6.39 -22.07
N THR A 41 -4.35 -5.45 -21.59
CA THR A 41 -4.21 -4.01 -21.87
C THR A 41 -3.66 -3.18 -20.72
N ALA A 42 -3.59 -3.72 -19.49
CA ALA A 42 -3.10 -2.98 -18.31
C ALA A 42 -1.57 -3.08 -18.16
N ILE A 43 -0.87 -3.06 -19.29
CA ILE A 43 0.58 -3.19 -19.38
C ILE A 43 1.26 -1.84 -19.57
N ALA A 44 2.57 -1.79 -19.35
CA ALA A 44 3.35 -0.61 -19.66
C ALA A 44 3.23 -0.26 -21.15
N SER A 45 2.90 1.00 -21.44
CA SER A 45 2.55 1.48 -22.78
C SER A 45 3.12 2.87 -23.03
N ALA A 46 3.78 3.06 -24.18
CA ALA A 46 4.09 4.38 -24.69
C ALA A 46 2.85 4.95 -25.41
N VAL A 47 2.46 6.18 -25.09
CA VAL A 47 1.30 6.86 -25.67
C VAL A 47 1.74 8.20 -26.21
N VAL A 48 1.64 8.40 -27.52
CA VAL A 48 2.09 9.63 -28.19
C VAL A 48 0.94 10.22 -28.98
N THR A 49 0.62 11.46 -28.68
CA THR A 49 -0.31 12.29 -29.46
C THR A 49 0.50 13.06 -30.50
N CYS A 50 0.09 12.99 -31.78
CA CYS A 50 0.88 13.54 -32.89
C CYS A 50 0.00 14.03 -34.06
N THR A 51 0.53 14.94 -34.86
CA THR A 51 -0.03 15.34 -36.16
C THR A 51 0.66 14.64 -37.33
N ASP A 52 1.87 14.11 -37.11
CA ASP A 52 2.62 13.31 -38.06
C ASP A 52 2.68 11.85 -37.56
N GLN A 53 2.01 10.96 -38.28
CA GLN A 53 1.89 9.55 -37.91
C GLN A 53 3.25 8.84 -37.89
N GLN A 54 4.16 9.15 -38.82
CA GLN A 54 5.46 8.48 -38.89
C GLN A 54 6.33 8.90 -37.70
N ALA A 55 6.35 10.20 -37.39
CA ALA A 55 7.03 10.72 -36.21
C ALA A 55 6.46 10.13 -34.91
N GLY A 56 5.13 9.99 -34.84
CA GLY A 56 4.44 9.38 -33.69
C GLY A 56 4.83 7.92 -33.47
N VAL A 57 4.81 7.10 -34.52
CA VAL A 57 5.23 5.68 -34.45
C VAL A 57 6.67 5.56 -33.98
N GLN A 58 7.58 6.33 -34.58
CA GLN A 58 8.99 6.31 -34.18
C GLN A 58 9.18 6.69 -32.71
N THR A 59 8.53 7.76 -32.27
CA THR A 59 8.59 8.24 -30.88
C THR A 59 8.06 7.20 -29.89
N CYS A 60 6.91 6.58 -30.18
CA CYS A 60 6.37 5.48 -29.38
C CYS A 60 7.37 4.33 -29.26
N THR A 61 7.99 3.91 -30.38
CA THR A 61 8.96 2.81 -30.40
C THR A 61 10.18 3.14 -29.53
N GLU A 62 10.74 4.34 -29.65
CA GLU A 62 11.90 4.77 -28.86
C GLU A 62 11.60 4.78 -27.34
N ILE A 63 10.43 5.29 -26.93
CA ILE A 63 10.01 5.30 -25.52
C ILE A 63 9.83 3.86 -25.01
N ALA A 64 9.13 3.02 -25.77
CA ALA A 64 8.87 1.63 -25.40
C ALA A 64 10.17 0.81 -25.29
N GLU A 65 11.10 0.98 -26.24
CA GLU A 65 12.42 0.34 -26.22
C GLU A 65 13.25 0.77 -25.02
N THR A 66 13.25 2.07 -24.69
CA THR A 66 13.99 2.61 -23.54
C THR A 66 13.49 1.97 -22.24
N TYR A 67 12.17 1.92 -22.03
CA TYR A 67 11.59 1.27 -20.86
C TYR A 67 11.89 -0.23 -20.84
N TRP A 68 11.72 -0.90 -21.99
CA TRP A 68 11.98 -2.34 -22.10
C TRP A 68 13.42 -2.69 -21.74
N GLN A 69 14.41 -1.95 -22.26
CA GLN A 69 15.83 -2.20 -21.99
C GLN A 69 16.17 -2.05 -20.50
N LYS A 70 15.60 -1.04 -19.83
CA LYS A 70 15.86 -0.74 -18.42
C LYS A 70 14.98 -1.47 -17.41
N ARG A 71 14.03 -2.31 -17.86
CA ARG A 71 13.03 -2.96 -16.98
C ARG A 71 13.63 -3.76 -15.81
N ASN A 72 14.82 -4.33 -15.99
CA ASN A 72 15.51 -5.12 -14.96
C ASN A 72 16.30 -4.26 -13.96
N GLU A 73 16.38 -2.95 -14.19
CA GLU A 73 17.04 -1.99 -13.29
C GLU A 73 16.05 -1.38 -12.28
N LEU A 74 14.75 -1.65 -12.42
CA LEU A 74 13.71 -1.17 -11.51
C LEU A 74 13.95 -1.71 -10.09
N SER A 75 14.14 -0.81 -9.14
CA SER A 75 14.48 -1.14 -7.75
C SER A 75 13.49 -0.49 -6.77
N PHE A 76 13.64 -0.75 -5.47
CA PHE A 76 12.92 -0.06 -4.41
C PHE A 76 13.77 1.12 -3.92
N ASP A 77 13.15 2.24 -3.59
CA ASP A 77 13.82 3.43 -3.04
C ASP A 77 13.99 3.39 -1.51
N MET A 78 13.52 2.30 -0.88
CA MET A 78 13.56 2.07 0.56
C MET A 78 13.97 0.64 0.86
N ARG A 79 14.30 0.39 2.13
CA ARG A 79 14.62 -0.96 2.61
C ARG A 79 13.37 -1.84 2.53
N THR A 80 13.44 -2.94 1.78
CA THR A 80 12.34 -3.87 1.57
C THR A 80 12.78 -5.31 1.80
N GLY A 81 11.90 -6.14 2.35
CA GLY A 81 12.13 -7.55 2.59
C GLY A 81 10.81 -8.28 2.83
N ASP A 82 10.89 -9.58 3.07
CA ASP A 82 9.74 -10.30 3.60
C ASP A 82 9.40 -9.83 5.03
N LEU A 83 8.24 -10.24 5.54
CA LEU A 83 7.75 -9.80 6.84
C LEU A 83 8.74 -10.12 7.98
N LYS A 84 9.37 -11.29 7.96
CA LYS A 84 10.34 -11.68 9.00
C LYS A 84 11.54 -10.75 8.97
N ALA A 85 12.13 -10.54 7.79
CA ALA A 85 13.26 -9.65 7.63
C ALA A 85 12.90 -8.22 8.07
N ALA A 86 11.72 -7.73 7.69
CA ALA A 86 11.25 -6.41 8.07
C ALA A 86 11.12 -6.23 9.60
N LEU A 87 10.60 -7.25 10.31
CA LEU A 87 10.52 -7.26 11.77
C LEU A 87 11.92 -7.35 12.42
N ASP A 88 12.81 -8.19 11.88
CA ASP A 88 14.21 -8.32 12.36
C ASP A 88 15.00 -7.00 12.20
N TRP A 89 14.56 -6.09 11.34
CA TRP A 89 15.21 -4.80 11.07
C TRP A 89 14.71 -3.66 11.94
N LEU A 90 13.67 -3.87 12.74
CA LEU A 90 13.07 -2.83 13.56
C LEU A 90 14.11 -2.24 14.53
N PRO A 91 14.38 -0.94 14.45
CA PRO A 91 15.25 -0.27 15.41
C PRO A 91 14.54 -0.05 16.76
N ASN A 92 15.29 0.43 17.75
CA ASN A 92 14.74 0.82 19.06
C ASN A 92 14.16 2.26 19.06
N GLU A 93 13.69 2.74 17.91
CA GLU A 93 13.12 4.07 17.71
C GLU A 93 11.83 3.98 16.87
N PHE A 94 11.04 5.06 16.89
CA PHE A 94 9.78 5.11 16.14
C PHE A 94 10.00 4.77 14.66
N SER A 95 9.27 3.77 14.18
CA SER A 95 9.37 3.25 12.83
C SER A 95 8.00 3.09 12.20
N ILE A 96 7.93 3.09 10.88
CA ILE A 96 6.71 2.76 10.14
C ILE A 96 7.01 1.56 9.25
N LEU A 97 6.27 0.48 9.45
CA LEU A 97 6.28 -0.67 8.55
C LEU A 97 5.09 -0.55 7.58
N ALA A 98 5.38 -0.33 6.30
CA ALA A 98 4.36 -0.29 5.26
C ALA A 98 4.16 -1.69 4.65
N ASP A 99 2.99 -2.28 4.85
CA ASP A 99 2.62 -3.54 4.18
C ASP A 99 2.28 -3.27 2.71
N SER A 100 3.29 -3.40 1.84
CA SER A 100 3.08 -3.27 0.39
C SER A 100 2.24 -4.40 -0.21
N GLY A 101 2.12 -5.54 0.49
CA GLY A 101 1.37 -6.71 0.04
C GLY A 101 -0.13 -6.54 0.17
N ASP A 102 -0.60 -5.73 1.12
CA ASP A 102 -2.01 -5.40 1.30
C ASP A 102 -2.25 -3.89 1.36
N ASN A 103 -1.93 -3.19 0.28
CA ASN A 103 -2.16 -1.75 0.17
C ASN A 103 -3.51 -1.43 -0.51
N PRO A 104 -4.51 -0.92 0.22
CA PRO A 104 -5.80 -0.49 -0.33
C PRO A 104 -5.74 0.45 -1.53
N THR A 105 -4.79 1.40 -1.56
CA THR A 105 -4.68 2.38 -2.64
C THR A 105 -4.14 1.76 -3.92
N ALA A 106 -3.42 0.65 -3.80
CA ALA A 106 -2.93 -0.16 -4.92
C ALA A 106 -3.85 -1.33 -5.24
N GLY A 107 -5.06 -1.37 -4.66
CA GLY A 107 -6.06 -2.40 -4.93
C GLY A 107 -6.03 -3.62 -4.02
N GLY A 108 -5.19 -3.63 -2.97
CA GLY A 108 -5.21 -4.63 -1.91
C GLY A 108 -6.60 -4.74 -1.24
N VAL A 109 -6.87 -5.89 -0.64
CA VAL A 109 -8.18 -6.16 -0.01
C VAL A 109 -8.36 -5.37 1.28
N GLY A 110 -7.26 -5.09 1.98
CA GLY A 110 -7.19 -4.33 3.22
C GLY A 110 -7.63 -5.12 4.45
N ASP A 111 -7.81 -6.44 4.36
CA ASP A 111 -8.19 -7.31 5.48
C ASP A 111 -7.15 -8.40 5.79
N ARG A 112 -5.91 -8.27 5.30
CA ARG A 112 -4.84 -9.19 5.70
C ARG A 112 -4.49 -9.01 7.19
N ALA A 113 -4.20 -10.12 7.86
CA ALA A 113 -3.87 -10.13 9.29
C ALA A 113 -2.45 -10.68 9.57
N ASP A 114 -1.62 -10.86 8.55
CA ASP A 114 -0.28 -11.45 8.66
C ASP A 114 0.65 -10.65 9.56
N VAL A 115 0.66 -9.32 9.39
CA VAL A 115 1.47 -8.44 10.22
C VAL A 115 1.02 -8.54 11.67
N LEU A 116 -0.30 -8.50 11.93
CA LEU A 116 -0.83 -8.66 13.28
C LEU A 116 -0.50 -10.04 13.88
N GLU A 117 -0.62 -11.12 13.11
CA GLU A 117 -0.26 -12.47 13.54
C GLU A 117 1.22 -12.57 13.92
N ALA A 118 2.11 -12.03 13.07
CA ALA A 118 3.54 -12.04 13.31
C ALA A 118 3.93 -11.22 14.54
N LEU A 119 3.35 -10.03 14.71
CA LEU A 119 3.58 -9.18 15.88
C LEU A 119 3.17 -9.86 17.19
N ILE A 120 2.01 -10.55 17.19
CA ILE A 120 1.54 -11.32 18.37
C ILE A 120 2.49 -12.49 18.64
N LYS A 121 2.90 -13.22 17.60
CA LYS A 121 3.77 -14.40 17.72
C LYS A 121 5.15 -14.05 18.26
N ASP A 122 5.70 -12.92 17.84
CA ASP A 122 7.03 -12.44 18.26
C ASP A 122 6.95 -11.55 19.52
N GLU A 123 5.77 -11.46 20.15
CA GLU A 123 5.52 -10.68 21.38
C GLU A 123 5.96 -9.20 21.27
N ILE A 124 5.75 -8.61 20.10
CA ILE A 124 6.14 -7.24 19.79
C ILE A 124 5.05 -6.27 20.28
N GLU A 125 5.28 -5.67 21.44
CA GLU A 125 4.38 -4.68 22.05
C GLU A 125 4.69 -3.23 21.67
N GLY A 126 3.79 -2.31 22.03
CA GLY A 126 3.93 -0.87 21.77
C GLY A 126 3.68 -0.50 20.31
N VAL A 127 2.84 -1.26 19.63
CA VAL A 127 2.62 -1.19 18.17
C VAL A 127 1.22 -0.70 17.84
N LEU A 128 1.11 0.11 16.78
CA LEU A 128 -0.14 0.48 16.15
C LEU A 128 -0.28 -0.22 14.79
N VAL A 129 -1.26 -1.13 14.69
CA VAL A 129 -1.70 -1.68 13.41
C VAL A 129 -2.79 -0.77 12.82
N ALA A 130 -2.37 0.06 11.85
CA ALA A 130 -3.17 1.11 11.25
C ALA A 130 -4.09 0.59 10.13
N GLY A 131 -5.17 -0.10 10.50
CA GLY A 131 -6.25 -0.47 9.60
C GLY A 131 -6.24 -1.94 9.20
N ILE A 132 -7.20 -2.70 9.69
CA ILE A 132 -7.64 -3.97 9.11
C ILE A 132 -9.13 -3.89 8.86
N THR A 133 -9.52 -4.13 7.61
CA THR A 133 -10.92 -4.09 7.19
C THR A 133 -11.66 -5.30 7.75
N ALA A 134 -12.66 -5.06 8.58
CA ALA A 134 -13.48 -6.07 9.20
C ALA A 134 -14.96 -5.69 9.07
N PRO A 135 -15.62 -5.99 7.92
CA PRO A 135 -17.00 -5.59 7.69
C PRO A 135 -17.95 -6.18 8.73
N GLY A 136 -18.78 -5.35 9.33
CA GLY A 136 -19.74 -5.66 10.39
C GLY A 136 -19.12 -5.74 11.79
N ILE A 137 -17.88 -5.31 11.98
CA ILE A 137 -17.22 -5.41 13.29
C ILE A 137 -17.86 -4.48 14.33
N ILE A 138 -18.29 -3.29 13.94
CA ILE A 138 -18.89 -2.32 14.85
C ILE A 138 -20.23 -2.84 15.34
N SER A 139 -21.10 -3.29 14.43
CA SER A 139 -22.40 -3.85 14.82
C SER A 139 -22.28 -5.13 15.66
N LYS A 140 -21.19 -5.88 15.50
CA LYS A 140 -20.92 -7.10 16.29
C LYS A 140 -20.47 -6.80 17.73
N LEU A 141 -19.79 -5.69 17.96
CA LEU A 141 -19.13 -5.37 19.24
C LEU A 141 -19.83 -4.24 20.01
N GLN A 142 -20.28 -3.18 19.33
CA GLN A 142 -20.80 -1.97 19.96
C GLN A 142 -22.10 -2.25 20.72
N GLY A 143 -22.18 -1.76 21.97
CA GLY A 143 -23.33 -2.00 22.84
C GLY A 143 -23.45 -3.44 23.36
N THR A 144 -22.42 -4.27 23.15
CA THR A 144 -22.34 -5.64 23.67
C THR A 144 -21.24 -5.76 24.72
N ASN A 145 -21.30 -6.82 25.54
CA ASN A 145 -20.21 -7.20 26.45
C ASN A 145 -19.18 -8.13 25.80
N LYS A 146 -19.18 -8.26 24.47
CA LYS A 146 -18.26 -9.16 23.76
C LYS A 146 -16.89 -8.51 23.61
N THR A 147 -15.86 -9.24 23.98
CA THR A 147 -14.45 -8.87 23.77
C THR A 147 -13.80 -9.67 22.64
N THR A 148 -14.44 -10.73 22.15
CA THR A 148 -13.90 -11.55 21.08
C THR A 148 -14.03 -10.84 19.72
N VAL A 149 -12.88 -10.60 19.09
CA VAL A 149 -12.70 -9.91 17.81
C VAL A 149 -12.19 -10.91 16.78
N THR A 150 -12.79 -10.91 15.59
CA THR A 150 -12.33 -11.74 14.46
C THR A 150 -11.92 -10.83 13.31
N VAL A 151 -10.70 -11.00 12.82
CA VAL A 151 -10.10 -10.24 11.71
C VAL A 151 -9.40 -11.18 10.74
N GLY A 152 -9.14 -10.74 9.52
CA GLY A 152 -8.43 -11.58 8.55
C GLY A 152 -9.35 -12.42 7.64
N GLY A 153 -9.03 -12.45 6.34
CA GLY A 153 -9.45 -13.51 5.42
C GLY A 153 -10.93 -13.53 5.03
N LYS A 154 -11.68 -12.45 5.23
CA LYS A 154 -13.11 -12.34 4.90
C LYS A 154 -13.37 -11.80 3.48
N LEU A 155 -12.42 -11.04 2.92
CA LEU A 155 -12.57 -10.37 1.63
C LEU A 155 -11.90 -11.11 0.46
N GLY A 156 -11.37 -12.32 0.69
CA GLY A 156 -10.88 -13.19 -0.37
C GLY A 156 -9.42 -12.97 -0.79
N GLY A 157 -8.65 -12.13 -0.09
CA GLY A 157 -7.21 -11.94 -0.34
C GLY A 157 -6.29 -13.02 0.28
N GLY A 158 -6.88 -14.08 0.85
CA GLY A 158 -6.15 -15.11 1.60
C GLY A 158 -5.62 -14.62 2.95
N GLY A 159 -4.60 -15.30 3.47
CA GLY A 159 -3.97 -14.95 4.75
C GLY A 159 -4.65 -15.57 5.96
N PRO A 160 -4.12 -15.31 7.17
CA PRO A 160 -4.65 -15.87 8.40
C PRO A 160 -5.96 -15.18 8.79
N GLY A 161 -6.88 -15.96 9.37
CA GLY A 161 -8.03 -15.45 10.11
C GLY A 161 -7.75 -15.57 11.60
N LEU A 162 -7.74 -14.45 12.32
CA LEU A 162 -7.44 -14.41 13.74
C LEU A 162 -8.71 -14.20 14.54
N THR A 163 -8.87 -14.96 15.62
CA THR A 163 -9.90 -14.71 16.64
C THR A 163 -9.21 -14.45 17.97
N LEU A 164 -9.33 -13.22 18.46
CA LEU A 164 -8.56 -12.68 19.56
C LEU A 164 -9.51 -12.11 20.62
N ASN A 165 -9.07 -12.05 21.87
CA ASN A 165 -9.82 -11.37 22.93
C ASN A 165 -9.22 -9.98 23.17
N ALA A 166 -10.06 -8.96 23.02
CA ALA A 166 -9.68 -7.58 23.27
C ALA A 166 -9.64 -7.28 24.78
N GLU A 167 -8.63 -6.53 25.19
CA GLU A 167 -8.51 -5.94 26.52
C GLU A 167 -9.32 -4.65 26.62
N ASN A 168 -9.34 -3.88 25.53
CA ASN A 168 -10.11 -2.65 25.42
C ASN A 168 -10.64 -2.44 24.00
N ILE A 169 -11.84 -1.88 23.88
CA ILE A 169 -12.46 -1.52 22.61
C ILE A 169 -13.03 -0.10 22.72
N CYS A 170 -12.67 0.76 21.78
CA CYS A 170 -13.22 2.11 21.63
C CYS A 170 -13.80 2.27 20.22
N PHE A 171 -14.94 2.94 20.08
CA PHE A 171 -15.55 3.22 18.78
C PHE A 171 -15.46 4.71 18.47
N LYS A 172 -14.90 5.05 17.31
CA LYS A 172 -14.77 6.44 16.87
C LYS A 172 -14.68 6.50 15.35
N ASN A 173 -15.36 7.46 14.73
CA ASN A 173 -15.33 7.72 13.29
C ASN A 173 -15.47 6.45 12.42
N GLU A 174 -16.50 5.64 12.69
CA GLU A 174 -16.76 4.38 11.97
C GLU A 174 -15.60 3.36 12.02
N CYS A 175 -14.78 3.43 13.06
CA CYS A 175 -13.72 2.48 13.36
C CYS A 175 -13.90 1.90 14.77
N ALA A 176 -13.44 0.67 14.96
CA ALA A 176 -13.23 0.08 16.28
C ALA A 176 -11.73 0.03 16.57
N VAL A 177 -11.27 0.81 17.56
CA VAL A 177 -9.89 0.79 18.05
C VAL A 177 -9.81 -0.27 19.15
N VAL A 178 -9.05 -1.32 18.91
CA VAL A 178 -8.96 -2.50 19.77
C VAL A 178 -7.56 -2.61 20.35
N LYS A 179 -7.44 -2.83 21.66
CA LYS A 179 -6.17 -3.15 22.31
C LYS A 179 -6.11 -4.62 22.70
N LEU A 180 -5.02 -5.28 22.36
CA LEU A 180 -4.72 -6.68 22.71
C LEU A 180 -3.21 -6.91 22.67
N HIS A 181 -2.64 -7.64 23.63
CA HIS A 181 -1.23 -8.04 23.64
C HIS A 181 -0.25 -6.88 23.42
N GLY A 182 -0.51 -5.71 24.02
CA GLY A 182 0.32 -4.51 23.83
C GLY A 182 0.24 -3.89 22.43
N ILE A 183 -0.65 -4.36 21.57
CA ILE A 183 -0.90 -3.85 20.20
C ILE A 183 -2.23 -3.11 20.16
N THR A 184 -2.23 -1.90 19.62
CA THR A 184 -3.45 -1.18 19.26
C THR A 184 -3.74 -1.44 17.78
N THR A 185 -4.92 -1.98 17.47
CA THR A 185 -5.35 -2.28 16.11
C THR A 185 -6.58 -1.46 15.76
N VAL A 186 -6.53 -0.73 14.64
CA VAL A 186 -7.69 -0.01 14.12
C VAL A 186 -8.44 -0.91 13.15
N LEU A 187 -9.70 -1.20 13.44
CA LEU A 187 -10.57 -2.00 12.58
C LEU A 187 -11.58 -1.10 11.87
N THR A 188 -11.76 -1.32 10.57
CA THR A 188 -12.62 -0.47 9.72
C THR A 188 -13.74 -1.27 9.08
N GLU A 189 -14.92 -0.66 8.93
CA GLU A 189 -16.06 -1.30 8.25
C GLU A 189 -15.83 -1.47 6.74
N ARG A 190 -15.05 -0.55 6.17
CA ARG A 190 -14.70 -0.50 4.75
C ARG A 190 -13.21 -0.35 4.58
N ARG A 191 -12.73 -0.83 3.43
CA ARG A 191 -11.36 -0.62 2.99
C ARG A 191 -11.07 0.87 2.91
N ARG A 192 -10.09 1.34 3.68
CA ARG A 192 -9.61 2.74 3.65
C ARG A 192 -8.11 2.80 3.90
N PRO A 193 -7.41 3.79 3.32
CA PRO A 193 -6.03 4.09 3.69
C PRO A 193 -5.94 4.91 4.99
N PHE A 194 -4.78 4.84 5.64
CA PHE A 194 -4.32 5.73 6.70
C PHE A 194 -3.06 6.43 6.22
N HIS A 195 -3.22 7.59 5.55
CA HIS A 195 -2.12 8.28 4.87
C HIS A 195 -1.86 9.68 5.42
N ASN A 196 -2.72 10.18 6.33
CA ASN A 196 -2.54 11.47 6.98
C ASN A 196 -2.39 11.29 8.49
N LEU A 197 -1.58 12.13 9.13
CA LEU A 197 -1.46 12.17 10.59
C LEU A 197 -2.81 12.46 11.29
N SER A 198 -3.68 13.23 10.65
CA SER A 198 -5.03 13.52 11.15
C SER A 198 -5.90 12.27 11.27
N ASP A 199 -5.68 11.24 10.44
CA ASP A 199 -6.45 9.98 10.52
C ASP A 199 -6.35 9.34 11.91
N PHE A 200 -5.19 9.48 12.57
CA PHE A 200 -4.92 8.96 13.91
C PHE A 200 -5.45 9.90 15.01
N ALA A 201 -5.23 11.22 14.87
CA ALA A 201 -5.74 12.20 15.82
C ALA A 201 -7.27 12.16 15.91
N ASP A 202 -7.94 11.98 14.77
CA ASP A 202 -9.38 11.81 14.67
C ASP A 202 -9.88 10.56 15.42
N LEU A 203 -9.05 9.51 15.52
CA LEU A 203 -9.30 8.32 16.33
C LEU A 203 -8.87 8.47 17.79
N GLY A 204 -8.27 9.60 18.17
CA GLY A 204 -7.74 9.82 19.53
C GLY A 204 -6.44 9.06 19.80
N ILE A 205 -5.68 8.78 18.74
CA ILE A 205 -4.40 8.06 18.79
C ILE A 205 -3.28 9.10 18.61
N ASP A 206 -2.38 9.21 19.60
CA ASP A 206 -1.11 9.92 19.43
C ASP A 206 -0.04 8.92 18.99
N LEU A 207 0.54 9.13 17.80
CA LEU A 207 1.56 8.23 17.25
C LEU A 207 2.82 8.16 18.13
N LYS A 208 3.06 9.16 18.98
CA LYS A 208 4.22 9.18 19.89
C LYS A 208 4.13 8.14 21.00
N ASP A 209 2.94 7.58 21.24
CA ASP A 209 2.73 6.53 22.24
C ASP A 209 3.19 5.14 21.75
N TYR A 210 3.57 5.02 20.47
CA TYR A 210 3.94 3.77 19.82
C TYR A 210 5.38 3.83 19.32
N ARG A 211 6.02 2.66 19.21
CA ARG A 211 7.34 2.52 18.57
C ARG A 211 7.24 2.05 17.11
N LEU A 212 6.10 1.50 16.71
CA LEU A 212 5.84 0.94 15.38
C LEU A 212 4.40 1.23 14.96
#